data_AF-A0A840TSZ8-F1
#
_entry.id   AF-A0A840TSZ8-F1
#
_cell.length_a   1.000
_cell.length_b   1.000
_cell.length_c   1.000
_cell.angle_alpha   90.00
_cell.angle_beta   90.00
_cell.angle_gamma   90.00
#
_symmetry.space_group_name_H-M   'P 1'
#
loop_
_entity.id
_entity.type
_entity.pdbx_description
1 polymer ?
#
loop_
_entity_poly.entity_id
_entity_poly.type
_entity_poly.pdbx_seq_one_letter_code
_entity_poly.pdbx_strand_id
1 'polypeptide(L)'
;MSKNWKAWLWMSLIATMFVVIIMGFIAYYNGRDRHPGYQLSLQIDPLRPSKPLRMGFAALRITPQIREHWYDNNGDARYDPRDGDSFRDYNRNGKFDAYWLAGFESRRAANGVHDDLWVRALVIDDGQTRLAIASLDLLGLLHSNILSIRLQIPESAGITHSILCSTHNHQAPDLLGFWGESPVKSGVNREYLQFVERQAARAMAEAATHLRPTTLRFVTDTTGQLAIMHATDTRNGQTLGTLVVGDYTPQTLWKKNLFITSDFAHYLREYTEKGIYSPGLGLVEPGLGGITVFVSAATKSTLPPNDQREIINPITAQSYTTPSFEKARALGLQLAQRVLQAVRQDTLPSTRQAGIALRAKSFDVPVQSKSFRAGVALGVVEAGYTSWGYLRSEATAFSLGDASFIAVPAARYPLGASAKTPPPGKYPFVLGLANDDLGYLMFGPDGAPFAQHQVPPAADAQLYETLQDLLKSLPAPR
;
A
#
# COMPACT_ATOMS: atom_id res chain seq x y z
N MET A 1 32.64 -43.95 -39.50
CA MET A 1 31.53 -43.15 -38.91
C MET A 1 31.12 -43.78 -37.59
N SER A 2 31.14 -43.01 -36.52
CA SER A 2 31.50 -43.43 -35.16
C SER A 2 30.39 -44.13 -34.37
N LYS A 3 30.73 -45.24 -33.70
CA LYS A 3 29.90 -45.96 -32.70
C LYS A 3 29.53 -45.10 -31.46
N ASN A 4 30.10 -43.91 -31.32
CA ASN A 4 30.01 -43.10 -30.10
C ASN A 4 28.87 -42.08 -30.10
N TRP A 5 28.26 -41.76 -31.24
CA TRP A 5 27.23 -40.71 -31.30
C TRP A 5 25.98 -41.04 -30.46
N LYS A 6 25.62 -42.33 -30.36
CA LYS A 6 24.51 -42.79 -29.52
C LYS A 6 24.80 -42.59 -28.02
N ALA A 7 26.03 -42.85 -27.58
CA ALA A 7 26.43 -42.61 -26.19
C ALA A 7 26.43 -41.12 -25.85
N TRP A 8 26.93 -40.27 -26.77
CA TRP A 8 26.83 -38.82 -26.64
C TRP A 8 25.38 -38.33 -26.59
N LEU A 9 24.51 -38.84 -27.46
CA LEU A 9 23.08 -38.51 -27.45
C LEU A 9 22.43 -38.89 -26.11
N TRP A 10 22.69 -40.10 -25.61
CA TRP A 10 22.18 -40.54 -24.30
C TRP A 10 22.70 -39.69 -23.15
N MET A 11 24.00 -39.35 -23.13
CA MET A 11 24.56 -38.46 -22.11
C MET A 11 23.94 -37.06 -22.18
N SER A 12 23.75 -36.50 -23.39
CA SER A 12 23.08 -35.21 -23.58
C SER A 12 21.61 -35.25 -23.13
N LEU A 13 20.89 -36.33 -23.42
CA LEU A 13 19.51 -36.51 -22.96
C LEU A 13 19.42 -36.61 -21.43
N ILE A 14 20.30 -37.38 -20.79
CA ILE A 14 20.36 -37.49 -19.32
C ILE A 14 20.71 -36.14 -18.70
N ALA A 15 21.71 -35.43 -19.23
CA ALA A 15 22.07 -34.10 -18.76
C ALA A 15 20.90 -33.10 -18.89
N THR A 16 20.20 -33.14 -20.03
CA THR A 16 19.02 -32.30 -20.27
C THR A 16 17.90 -32.62 -19.28
N MET A 17 17.61 -33.90 -19.06
CA MET A 17 16.63 -34.35 -18.07
C MET A 17 17.00 -33.88 -16.67
N PHE A 18 18.27 -33.99 -16.28
CA PHE A 18 18.75 -33.53 -14.97
C PHE A 18 18.57 -32.01 -14.79
N VAL A 19 18.88 -31.22 -15.81
CA VAL A 19 18.64 -29.76 -15.81
C VAL A 19 17.14 -29.45 -15.68
N VAL A 20 16.28 -30.17 -16.41
CA VAL A 20 14.82 -29.99 -16.32
C VAL A 20 14.30 -30.31 -14.92
N ILE A 21 14.81 -31.36 -14.29
CA ILE A 21 14.44 -31.74 -12.91
C ILE A 21 14.86 -30.65 -11.93
N ILE A 22 16.10 -30.14 -12.02
CA ILE A 22 16.59 -29.05 -11.17
C ILE A 22 15.74 -27.79 -11.34
N MET A 23 15.46 -27.39 -12.59
CA MET A 23 14.62 -26.23 -12.88
C MET A 23 13.20 -26.42 -12.33
N GLY A 24 12.64 -27.63 -12.43
CA GLY A 24 11.36 -27.98 -11.83
C GLY A 24 11.37 -27.87 -10.31
N PHE A 25 12.43 -28.34 -9.65
CA PHE A 25 12.59 -28.21 -8.20
C PHE A 25 12.72 -26.75 -7.75
N ILE A 26 13.52 -25.94 -8.45
CA ILE A 26 13.66 -24.50 -8.17
C ILE A 26 12.31 -23.79 -8.33
N ALA A 27 11.60 -24.05 -9.43
CA ALA A 27 10.29 -23.47 -9.68
C ALA A 27 9.26 -23.85 -8.59
N TYR A 28 9.26 -25.13 -8.19
CA TYR A 28 8.43 -25.61 -7.08
C TYR A 28 8.80 -24.93 -5.76
N TYR A 29 10.10 -24.86 -5.44
CA TYR A 29 10.58 -24.24 -4.20
C TYR A 29 10.25 -22.75 -4.14
N ASN A 30 10.37 -22.02 -5.25
CA ASN A 30 10.05 -20.59 -5.29
C ASN A 30 8.54 -20.34 -5.21
N GLY A 31 7.74 -21.22 -5.84
CA GLY A 31 6.28 -21.12 -5.86
C GLY A 31 5.57 -21.74 -4.66
N ARG A 32 6.29 -22.24 -3.65
CA ARG A 32 5.68 -22.86 -2.46
C ARG A 32 4.89 -21.83 -1.64
N ASP A 33 3.75 -22.24 -1.09
CA ASP A 33 3.07 -21.45 -0.06
C ASP A 33 4.01 -21.30 1.16
N ARG A 34 4.27 -20.05 1.54
CA ARG A 34 5.10 -19.72 2.72
C ARG A 34 4.29 -19.84 4.02
N HIS A 35 2.97 -19.82 3.93
CA HIS A 35 2.03 -19.87 5.05
C HIS A 35 0.97 -20.95 4.81
N PRO A 36 1.37 -22.22 4.71
CA PRO A 36 0.44 -23.32 4.43
C PRO A 36 -0.60 -23.45 5.55
N GLY A 37 -1.86 -23.66 5.17
CA GLY A 37 -2.96 -23.86 6.11
C GLY A 37 -3.59 -22.58 6.67
N TYR A 38 -3.05 -21.40 6.38
CA TYR A 38 -3.73 -20.16 6.75
C TYR A 38 -5.06 -20.03 6.01
N GLN A 39 -6.13 -19.79 6.76
CA GLN A 39 -7.46 -19.49 6.27
C GLN A 39 -8.06 -18.41 7.16
N LEU A 40 -8.73 -17.45 6.56
CA LEU A 40 -9.43 -16.39 7.25
C LEU A 40 -10.92 -16.50 6.95
N SER A 41 -11.71 -16.65 8.00
CA SER A 41 -13.17 -16.51 7.98
C SER A 41 -13.58 -15.90 9.30
N LEU A 42 -13.75 -14.58 9.29
CA LEU A 42 -14.06 -13.80 10.49
C LEU A 42 -15.42 -13.14 10.34
N GLN A 43 -16.28 -13.36 11.33
CA GLN A 43 -17.58 -12.74 11.44
C GLN A 43 -17.78 -12.24 12.87
N ILE A 44 -17.74 -10.92 13.05
CA ILE A 44 -17.98 -10.26 14.33
C ILE A 44 -19.17 -9.32 14.16
N ASP A 45 -20.20 -9.52 14.96
CA ASP A 45 -21.36 -8.64 15.01
C ASP A 45 -21.14 -7.52 16.02
N PRO A 46 -21.69 -6.32 15.78
CA PRO A 46 -21.45 -5.18 16.66
C PRO A 46 -22.18 -5.42 17.97
N LEU A 47 -21.47 -5.23 19.09
CA LEU A 47 -22.12 -5.19 20.40
C LEU A 47 -23.03 -3.97 20.51
N ARG A 48 -24.01 -4.07 21.42
CA ARG A 48 -24.60 -2.86 22.01
C ARG A 48 -23.46 -2.09 22.68
N PRO A 49 -23.18 -0.84 22.27
CA PRO A 49 -22.04 -0.09 22.79
C PRO A 49 -22.16 0.04 24.31
N SER A 50 -21.29 -0.65 25.05
CA SER A 50 -21.31 -0.66 26.51
C SER A 50 -20.06 -0.03 27.11
N LYS A 51 -19.00 0.13 26.33
CA LYS A 51 -17.73 0.77 26.71
C LYS A 51 -17.42 1.94 25.79
N PRO A 52 -16.73 2.99 26.28
CA PRO A 52 -16.23 4.07 25.45
C PRO A 52 -15.25 3.54 24.40
N LEU A 53 -15.34 4.07 23.18
CA LEU A 53 -14.37 3.75 22.13
C LEU A 53 -12.99 4.24 22.54
N ARG A 54 -11.94 3.48 22.23
CA ARG A 54 -10.55 3.90 22.41
C ARG A 54 -9.81 3.82 21.09
N MET A 55 -8.91 4.77 20.87
CA MET A 55 -8.02 4.77 19.72
C MET A 55 -6.60 5.15 20.10
N GLY A 56 -5.65 4.55 19.40
CA GLY A 56 -4.23 4.82 19.56
C GLY A 56 -3.58 4.89 18.19
N PHE A 57 -2.51 5.68 18.09
CA PHE A 57 -1.81 5.93 16.85
C PHE A 57 -0.29 5.78 17.08
N ALA A 58 0.43 5.40 16.03
CA ALA A 58 1.89 5.37 16.01
C ALA A 58 2.42 5.62 14.59
N ALA A 59 3.63 6.16 14.50
CA ALA A 59 4.32 6.40 13.23
C ALA A 59 5.78 5.99 13.37
N LEU A 60 6.20 4.99 12.60
CA LEU A 60 7.57 4.47 12.61
C LEU A 60 8.21 4.65 11.24
N ARG A 61 9.45 5.13 11.24
CA ARG A 61 10.24 5.31 10.03
C ARG A 61 10.61 3.96 9.41
N ILE A 62 10.52 3.89 8.09
CA ILE A 62 10.97 2.76 7.27
C ILE A 62 11.96 3.17 6.17
N THR A 63 12.46 4.41 6.14
CA THR A 63 13.45 4.82 5.13
C THR A 63 14.72 3.95 5.18
N PRO A 64 15.20 3.39 4.07
CA PRO A 64 16.48 2.71 4.03
C PRO A 64 17.64 3.72 4.13
N GLN A 65 18.80 3.24 4.58
CA GLN A 65 20.03 3.99 4.45
C GLN A 65 20.63 3.74 3.07
N ILE A 66 20.71 4.79 2.24
CA ILE A 66 21.41 4.74 0.97
C ILE A 66 22.91 4.84 1.25
N ARG A 67 23.64 3.77 0.91
CA ARG A 67 25.08 3.67 1.15
C ARG A 67 25.91 4.07 -0.05
N GLU A 68 25.36 3.90 -1.25
CA GLU A 68 26.08 4.07 -2.50
C GLU A 68 25.41 5.09 -3.39
N HIS A 69 26.23 5.98 -3.94
CA HIS A 69 25.81 6.98 -4.90
C HIS A 69 26.27 6.57 -6.28
N TRP A 70 25.45 6.86 -7.29
CA TRP A 70 25.73 6.56 -8.68
C TRP A 70 25.61 7.79 -9.57
N TYR A 71 26.28 7.71 -10.72
CA TYR A 71 26.37 8.73 -11.74
C TYR A 71 25.62 8.28 -12.97
N ASP A 72 24.58 9.03 -13.31
CA ASP A 72 23.79 8.88 -14.52
C ASP A 72 24.46 9.67 -15.65
N ASN A 73 25.14 8.97 -16.55
CA ASN A 73 25.97 9.59 -17.59
C ASN A 73 25.12 10.09 -18.78
N ASN A 74 24.00 9.42 -19.07
CA ASN A 74 23.12 9.76 -20.20
C ASN A 74 21.86 10.53 -19.78
N GLY A 75 21.64 10.74 -18.48
CA GLY A 75 20.50 11.47 -17.92
C GLY A 75 19.17 10.70 -18.04
N ASP A 76 19.20 9.38 -18.24
CA ASP A 76 18.01 8.58 -18.48
C ASP A 76 17.27 8.18 -17.16
N ALA A 77 17.90 8.41 -16.01
CA ALA A 77 17.49 8.03 -14.65
C ALA A 77 17.45 6.51 -14.41
N ARG A 78 18.24 5.73 -15.15
CA ARG A 78 18.32 4.28 -15.02
C ARG A 78 19.78 3.83 -15.05
N TYR A 79 20.19 3.11 -14.01
CA TYR A 79 21.55 2.62 -13.93
C TYR A 79 21.83 1.53 -14.98
N ASP A 80 22.68 1.84 -15.96
CA ASP A 80 23.22 0.91 -16.94
C ASP A 80 24.72 1.15 -17.18
N PRO A 81 25.62 0.28 -16.68
CA PRO A 81 27.06 0.40 -16.92
C PRO A 81 27.46 0.45 -18.40
N ARG A 82 26.61 -0.08 -19.30
CA ARG A 82 26.87 -0.07 -20.76
C ARG A 82 26.73 1.33 -21.37
N ASP A 83 26.02 2.23 -20.68
CA ASP A 83 25.81 3.62 -21.09
C ASP A 83 26.87 4.57 -20.47
N GLY A 84 27.83 4.00 -19.72
CA GLY A 84 28.87 4.75 -19.03
C GLY A 84 28.54 5.11 -17.59
N ASP A 85 27.42 4.62 -17.04
CA ASP A 85 27.06 4.85 -15.65
C ASP A 85 28.05 4.17 -14.70
N SER A 86 28.30 4.83 -13.58
CA SER A 86 29.24 4.35 -12.57
C SER A 86 28.69 4.57 -11.16
N PHE A 87 29.23 3.86 -10.17
CA PHE A 87 28.85 4.04 -8.77
C PHE A 87 30.09 4.12 -7.89
N ARG A 88 29.92 4.74 -6.72
CA ARG A 88 30.92 4.75 -5.66
C ARG A 88 30.64 3.59 -4.71
N ASP A 89 31.50 2.58 -4.80
CA ASP A 89 31.52 1.46 -3.88
C ASP A 89 32.13 1.88 -2.53
N TYR A 90 31.27 2.33 -1.61
CA TYR A 90 31.72 2.81 -0.30
C TYR A 90 32.09 1.66 0.65
N ASN A 91 31.52 0.47 0.45
CA ASN A 91 31.76 -0.68 1.33
C ASN A 91 32.86 -1.62 0.81
N ARG A 92 33.37 -1.35 -0.40
CA ARG A 92 34.49 -2.04 -1.08
C ARG A 92 34.21 -3.51 -1.39
N ASN A 93 32.94 -3.89 -1.62
CA ASN A 93 32.56 -5.25 -1.96
C ASN A 93 32.49 -5.53 -3.48
N GLY A 94 32.71 -4.51 -4.31
CA GLY A 94 32.66 -4.57 -5.77
C GLY A 94 31.26 -4.73 -6.36
N LYS A 95 30.19 -4.52 -5.59
CA LYS A 95 28.79 -4.69 -6.01
C LYS A 95 28.04 -3.38 -5.81
N PHE A 96 27.09 -3.12 -6.71
CA PHE A 96 26.19 -1.99 -6.58
C PHE A 96 25.01 -2.37 -5.67
N ASP A 97 25.06 -1.95 -4.40
CA ASP A 97 24.08 -2.26 -3.36
C ASP A 97 22.92 -1.24 -3.37
N ALA A 98 22.25 -1.15 -4.53
CA ALA A 98 21.19 -0.19 -4.76
C ALA A 98 19.84 -0.61 -4.15
N TYR A 99 19.03 0.40 -3.82
CA TYR A 99 17.59 0.24 -3.65
C TYR A 99 16.88 0.63 -4.94
N TRP A 100 16.21 -0.33 -5.58
CA TRP A 100 15.48 -0.07 -6.82
C TRP A 100 14.12 0.56 -6.53
N LEU A 101 13.77 1.66 -7.20
CA LEU A 101 12.51 2.37 -7.02
C LEU A 101 11.39 1.70 -7.81
N ALA A 102 10.26 1.45 -7.14
CA ALA A 102 9.12 0.74 -7.70
C ALA A 102 8.22 1.63 -8.59
N GLY A 103 7.41 1.00 -9.46
CA GLY A 103 6.25 1.63 -10.10
C GLY A 103 6.45 2.24 -11.48
N PHE A 104 7.69 2.38 -11.98
CA PHE A 104 7.98 2.89 -13.34
C PHE A 104 8.81 1.87 -14.15
N GLU A 105 9.98 2.26 -14.66
CA GLU A 105 10.91 1.36 -15.34
C GLU A 105 11.85 0.64 -14.37
N SER A 106 12.29 -0.56 -14.72
CA SER A 106 13.40 -1.24 -14.06
C SER A 106 14.70 -0.44 -14.15
N ARG A 107 15.64 -0.70 -13.24
CA ARG A 107 16.95 -0.03 -13.10
C ARG A 107 16.93 1.39 -12.56
N ARG A 108 15.80 1.88 -12.05
CA ARG A 108 15.76 3.15 -11.33
C ARG A 108 16.36 2.96 -9.93
N ALA A 109 17.66 3.19 -9.76
CA ALA A 109 18.32 3.08 -8.46
C ALA A 109 18.18 4.38 -7.66
N ALA A 110 17.73 4.29 -6.41
CA ALA A 110 17.69 5.42 -5.50
C ALA A 110 19.10 6.02 -5.30
N ASN A 111 19.22 7.34 -5.45
CA ASN A 111 20.48 8.07 -5.32
C ASN A 111 20.50 9.05 -4.13
N GLY A 112 19.39 9.12 -3.38
CA GLY A 112 19.26 9.99 -2.20
C GLY A 112 17.93 9.80 -1.49
N VAL A 113 17.78 10.47 -0.34
CA VAL A 113 16.53 10.55 0.41
C VAL A 113 16.16 12.02 0.48
N HIS A 114 14.97 12.38 0.02
CA HIS A 114 14.42 13.73 0.17
C HIS A 114 13.66 13.85 1.50
N ASP A 115 12.79 12.89 1.81
CA ASP A 115 12.09 12.79 3.08
C ASP A 115 11.82 11.33 3.46
N ASP A 116 11.40 11.13 4.70
CA ASP A 116 11.23 9.80 5.25
C ASP A 116 10.00 9.07 4.74
N LEU A 117 10.16 7.75 4.57
CA LEU A 117 9.08 6.78 4.41
C LEU A 117 8.63 6.29 5.78
N TRP A 118 7.34 6.01 5.92
CA TRP A 118 6.73 5.65 7.19
C TRP A 118 5.83 4.42 7.10
N VAL A 119 5.72 3.69 8.21
CA VAL A 119 4.48 3.01 8.58
C VAL A 119 3.74 3.91 9.56
N ARG A 120 2.49 4.25 9.25
CA ARG A 120 1.59 4.94 10.18
C ARG A 120 0.41 4.03 10.51
N ALA A 121 0.26 3.72 11.79
CA ALA A 121 -0.75 2.79 12.29
C ALA A 121 -1.75 3.49 13.21
N LEU A 122 -2.98 3.03 13.15
CA LEU A 122 -4.03 3.31 14.11
C LEU A 122 -4.62 2.00 14.64
N VAL A 123 -5.10 2.01 15.87
CA VAL A 123 -5.80 0.89 16.49
C VAL A 123 -7.11 1.40 17.07
N ILE A 124 -8.20 0.70 16.78
CA ILE A 124 -9.55 1.00 17.25
C ILE A 124 -9.97 -0.13 18.20
N ASP A 125 -10.45 0.21 19.38
CA ASP A 125 -10.85 -0.73 20.43
C ASP A 125 -12.23 -0.33 20.98
N ASP A 126 -13.23 -1.16 20.71
CA ASP A 126 -14.62 -1.00 21.22
C ASP A 126 -14.86 -1.71 22.56
N GLY A 127 -13.80 -2.27 23.15
CA GLY A 127 -13.82 -3.05 24.38
C GLY A 127 -14.05 -4.54 24.21
N GLN A 128 -14.28 -5.03 22.98
CA GLN A 128 -14.31 -6.45 22.61
C GLN A 128 -13.37 -6.74 21.43
N THR A 129 -13.48 -5.94 20.37
CA THR A 129 -12.73 -6.06 19.13
C THR A 129 -11.67 -4.98 19.07
N ARG A 130 -10.45 -5.38 18.71
CA ARG A 130 -9.35 -4.46 18.45
C ARG A 130 -8.92 -4.58 16.99
N LEU A 131 -9.25 -3.58 16.19
CA LEU A 131 -8.91 -3.52 14.77
C LEU A 131 -7.70 -2.60 14.56
N ALA A 132 -6.64 -3.11 13.95
CA ALA A 132 -5.49 -2.31 13.56
C ALA A 132 -5.55 -1.96 12.07
N ILE A 133 -5.22 -0.73 11.71
CA ILE A 133 -5.02 -0.30 10.32
C ILE A 133 -3.64 0.33 10.23
N ALA A 134 -2.78 -0.16 9.33
CA ALA A 134 -1.47 0.40 9.06
C ALA A 134 -1.38 0.83 7.59
N SER A 135 -0.85 2.01 7.33
CA SER A 135 -0.52 2.50 5.99
C SER A 135 0.99 2.64 5.84
N LEU A 136 1.54 2.03 4.81
CA LEU A 136 2.97 2.00 4.53
C LEU A 136 3.29 2.81 3.27
N ASP A 137 4.35 3.62 3.32
CA ASP A 137 4.83 4.40 2.18
C ASP A 137 5.58 3.53 1.16
N LEU A 138 4.83 2.64 0.50
CA LEU A 138 5.28 1.63 -0.45
C LEU A 138 4.36 1.60 -1.66
N LEU A 139 4.82 1.00 -2.76
CA LEU A 139 3.97 0.73 -3.92
C LEU A 139 2.87 -0.30 -3.59
N GLY A 140 3.23 -1.38 -2.91
CA GLY A 140 2.38 -2.52 -2.60
C GLY A 140 3.14 -3.56 -1.76
N LEU A 141 2.40 -4.52 -1.22
CA LEU A 141 2.93 -5.70 -0.54
C LEU A 141 2.14 -6.93 -0.95
N LEU A 142 2.82 -8.06 -1.18
CA LEU A 142 2.16 -9.33 -1.45
C LEU A 142 1.52 -9.89 -0.17
N HIS A 143 0.45 -10.66 -0.31
CA HIS A 143 -0.25 -11.30 0.81
C HIS A 143 0.69 -12.11 1.72
N SER A 144 1.73 -12.74 1.16
CA SER A 144 2.73 -13.49 1.95
C SER A 144 3.50 -12.60 2.92
N ASN A 145 3.79 -11.34 2.56
CA ASN A 145 4.40 -10.34 3.45
C ASN A 145 3.42 -9.90 4.54
N ILE A 146 2.15 -9.71 4.18
CA ILE A 146 1.09 -9.37 5.13
C ILE A 146 0.98 -10.42 6.24
N LEU A 147 1.02 -11.71 5.88
CA LEU A 147 1.02 -12.80 6.85
C LEU A 147 2.30 -12.83 7.69
N SER A 148 3.47 -12.61 7.08
CA SER A 148 4.74 -12.49 7.81
C SER A 148 4.72 -11.35 8.84
N ILE A 149 4.08 -10.22 8.53
CA ILE A 149 3.89 -9.10 9.46
C ILE A 149 2.97 -9.50 10.60
N ARG A 150 1.83 -10.15 10.31
CA ARG A 150 0.87 -10.58 11.33
C ARG A 150 1.47 -11.52 12.35
N LEU A 151 2.32 -12.46 11.91
CA LEU A 151 3.03 -13.38 12.80
C LEU A 151 4.01 -12.66 13.76
N GLN A 152 4.41 -11.43 13.45
CA GLN A 152 5.31 -10.63 14.28
C GLN A 152 4.56 -9.68 15.24
N ILE A 153 3.23 -9.57 15.13
CA ILE A 153 2.43 -8.77 16.07
C ILE A 153 2.34 -9.54 17.39
N PRO A 154 2.78 -8.97 18.53
CA PRO A 154 2.73 -9.67 19.80
C PRO A 154 1.27 -9.86 20.26
N GLU A 155 0.94 -11.03 20.82
CA GLU A 155 -0.40 -11.32 21.37
C GLU A 155 -0.84 -10.30 22.43
N SER A 156 0.11 -9.73 23.18
CA SER A 156 -0.14 -8.68 24.17
C SER A 156 -0.68 -7.39 23.57
N ALA A 157 -0.49 -7.16 22.26
CA ALA A 157 -1.15 -6.06 21.54
C ALA A 157 -2.65 -6.28 21.40
N GLY A 158 -3.17 -7.49 21.64
CA GLY A 158 -4.60 -7.81 21.69
C GLY A 158 -5.36 -7.53 20.39
N ILE A 159 -4.66 -7.42 19.26
CA ILE A 159 -5.25 -7.10 17.96
C ILE A 159 -6.04 -8.31 17.46
N THR A 160 -7.34 -8.12 17.26
CA THR A 160 -8.27 -9.14 16.73
C THR A 160 -8.04 -9.38 15.24
N HIS A 161 -7.85 -8.29 14.49
CA HIS A 161 -7.58 -8.31 13.06
C HIS A 161 -6.77 -7.08 12.65
N SER A 162 -5.94 -7.21 11.61
CA SER A 162 -5.16 -6.10 11.08
C SER A 162 -5.43 -5.88 9.59
N ILE A 163 -5.42 -4.62 9.17
CA ILE A 163 -5.52 -4.20 7.78
C ILE A 163 -4.24 -3.44 7.45
N LEU A 164 -3.48 -3.92 6.46
CA LEU A 164 -2.21 -3.33 6.05
C LEU A 164 -2.36 -2.79 4.64
N CYS A 165 -2.27 -1.48 4.48
CA CYS A 165 -2.41 -0.77 3.22
C CYS A 165 -1.05 -0.24 2.74
N SER A 166 -0.89 -0.12 1.43
CA SER A 166 0.20 0.66 0.84
C SER A 166 -0.33 1.99 0.30
N THR A 167 0.45 3.07 0.40
CA THR A 167 0.05 4.37 -0.16
C THR A 167 0.12 4.41 -1.68
N HIS A 168 0.66 3.37 -2.32
CA HIS A 168 0.96 3.30 -3.75
C HIS A 168 2.08 4.26 -4.17
N ASN A 169 3.15 4.31 -3.38
CA ASN A 169 4.27 5.22 -3.60
C ASN A 169 5.23 4.73 -4.69
N HIS A 170 5.36 5.50 -5.78
CA HIS A 170 6.26 5.22 -6.92
C HIS A 170 7.71 5.69 -6.70
N GLN A 171 8.04 6.21 -5.50
CA GLN A 171 9.37 6.65 -5.10
C GLN A 171 9.91 5.87 -3.90
N ALA A 172 9.28 4.73 -3.57
CA ALA A 172 9.73 3.80 -2.54
C ALA A 172 10.54 2.63 -3.13
N PRO A 173 11.41 1.98 -2.35
CA PRO A 173 12.07 0.75 -2.78
C PRO A 173 11.10 -0.36 -3.16
N ASP A 174 11.47 -1.16 -4.15
CA ASP A 174 10.70 -2.30 -4.65
C ASP A 174 10.64 -3.43 -3.63
N LEU A 175 9.42 -3.75 -3.20
CA LEU A 175 9.12 -4.90 -2.33
C LEU A 175 8.23 -5.94 -3.02
N LEU A 176 7.86 -5.73 -4.30
CA LEU A 176 7.09 -6.70 -5.10
C LEU A 176 8.00 -7.54 -6.00
N GLY A 177 9.14 -6.97 -6.42
CA GLY A 177 10.21 -7.65 -7.14
C GLY A 177 10.30 -7.32 -8.63
N PHE A 178 9.43 -6.47 -9.18
CA PHE A 178 9.36 -6.22 -10.62
C PHE A 178 10.37 -5.20 -11.17
N TRP A 179 11.05 -4.42 -10.31
CA TRP A 179 11.81 -3.22 -10.72
C TRP A 179 13.32 -3.32 -10.50
N GLY A 180 13.87 -4.53 -10.39
CA GLY A 180 15.31 -4.75 -10.21
C GLY A 180 16.19 -4.37 -11.40
N GLU A 181 17.43 -4.88 -11.39
CA GLU A 181 18.44 -4.61 -12.42
C GLU A 181 18.02 -5.10 -13.83
N SER A 182 17.10 -6.07 -13.90
CA SER A 182 16.56 -6.58 -15.17
C SER A 182 15.20 -7.26 -14.93
N PRO A 183 14.40 -7.55 -15.98
CA PRO A 183 13.12 -8.24 -15.82
C PRO A 183 13.19 -9.63 -15.18
N VAL A 184 14.39 -10.23 -15.09
CA VAL A 184 14.64 -11.55 -14.49
C VAL A 184 15.40 -11.49 -13.16
N LYS A 185 15.62 -10.29 -12.62
CA LYS A 185 16.25 -10.09 -11.30
C LYS A 185 15.32 -9.26 -10.42
N SER A 186 15.03 -9.78 -9.24
CA SER A 186 14.17 -9.08 -8.27
C SER A 186 14.76 -7.73 -7.86
N GLY A 187 13.91 -6.72 -7.70
CA GLY A 187 14.29 -5.45 -7.08
C GLY A 187 14.29 -5.48 -5.56
N VAL A 188 13.81 -6.57 -4.95
CA VAL A 188 13.63 -6.70 -3.50
C VAL A 188 14.98 -6.84 -2.79
N ASN A 189 15.27 -5.89 -1.91
CA ASN A 189 16.29 -6.05 -0.88
C ASN A 189 15.68 -6.78 0.33
N ARG A 190 16.14 -8.00 0.60
CA ARG A 190 15.57 -8.87 1.66
C ARG A 190 15.75 -8.33 3.07
N GLU A 191 16.90 -7.74 3.38
CA GLU A 191 17.15 -7.17 4.71
C GLU A 191 16.22 -6.00 4.98
N TYR A 192 16.01 -5.17 3.96
CA TYR A 192 15.08 -4.06 4.01
C TYR A 192 13.62 -4.51 4.10
N LEU A 193 13.19 -5.51 3.32
CA LEU A 193 11.86 -6.10 3.46
C LEU A 193 11.60 -6.57 4.89
N GLN A 194 12.52 -7.35 5.48
CA GLN A 194 12.38 -7.81 6.86
C GLN A 194 12.36 -6.66 7.89
N PHE A 195 13.12 -5.60 7.63
CA PHE A 195 13.07 -4.39 8.46
C PHE A 195 11.69 -3.72 8.38
N VAL A 196 11.14 -3.55 7.17
CA VAL A 196 9.79 -3.00 6.95
C VAL A 196 8.73 -3.86 7.64
N GLU A 197 8.80 -5.19 7.50
CA GLU A 197 7.86 -6.11 8.13
C GLU A 197 7.87 -5.98 9.66
N ARG A 198 9.06 -5.93 10.28
CA ARG A 198 9.22 -5.69 11.72
C ARG A 198 8.65 -4.34 12.14
N GLN A 199 8.94 -3.28 11.39
CA GLN A 199 8.47 -1.93 11.71
C GLN A 199 6.94 -1.84 11.59
N ALA A 200 6.32 -2.55 10.65
CA ALA A 200 4.87 -2.59 10.52
C ALA A 200 4.20 -3.26 11.73
N ALA A 201 4.69 -4.43 12.14
CA ALA A 201 4.21 -5.10 13.35
C ALA A 201 4.40 -4.25 14.61
N ARG A 202 5.57 -3.61 14.75
CA ARG A 202 5.88 -2.71 15.87
C ARG A 202 4.96 -1.49 15.89
N ALA A 203 4.68 -0.86 14.75
CA ALA A 203 3.82 0.32 14.69
C ALA A 203 2.40 0.00 15.16
N MET A 204 1.84 -1.15 14.76
CA MET A 204 0.52 -1.59 15.23
C MET A 204 0.53 -1.92 16.73
N ALA A 205 1.56 -2.60 17.22
CA ALA A 205 1.71 -2.88 18.64
C ALA A 205 1.86 -1.60 19.48
N GLU A 206 2.67 -0.65 19.03
CA GLU A 206 2.86 0.64 19.69
C GLU A 206 1.58 1.46 19.70
N ALA A 207 0.84 1.51 18.58
CA ALA A 207 -0.47 2.15 18.52
C ALA A 207 -1.45 1.53 19.53
N ALA A 208 -1.40 0.21 19.75
CA ALA A 208 -2.22 -0.45 20.77
C ALA A 208 -1.83 -0.04 22.21
N THR A 209 -0.56 0.27 22.49
CA THR A 209 -0.13 0.79 23.81
C THR A 209 -0.57 2.24 24.03
N HIS A 210 -0.83 3.00 22.96
CA HIS A 210 -1.28 4.39 23.00
C HIS A 210 -2.81 4.56 22.99
N LEU A 211 -3.58 3.48 23.25
CA LEU A 211 -5.03 3.54 23.30
C LEU A 211 -5.53 4.54 24.35
N ARG A 212 -6.27 5.56 23.89
CA ARG A 212 -6.92 6.56 24.74
C ARG A 212 -8.42 6.62 24.43
N PRO A 213 -9.29 6.91 25.41
CA PRO A 213 -10.70 7.17 25.17
C PRO A 213 -10.89 8.24 24.09
N THR A 214 -11.70 7.95 23.08
CA THR A 214 -11.82 8.78 21.88
C THR A 214 -13.25 9.19 21.57
N THR A 215 -13.36 10.37 20.97
CA THR A 215 -14.53 10.83 20.22
C THR A 215 -14.18 10.79 18.73
N LEU A 216 -15.08 10.27 17.91
CA LEU A 216 -14.91 10.16 16.46
C LEU A 216 -15.80 11.15 15.71
N ARG A 217 -15.25 11.68 14.63
CA ARG A 217 -16.00 12.37 13.57
C ARG A 217 -15.65 11.77 12.23
N PHE A 218 -16.67 11.59 11.40
CA PHE A 218 -16.53 11.18 10.02
C PHE A 218 -16.99 12.32 9.14
N VAL A 219 -16.13 12.73 8.21
CA VAL A 219 -16.38 13.89 7.34
C VAL A 219 -15.92 13.54 5.94
N THR A 220 -16.66 14.01 4.95
CA THR A 220 -16.20 14.02 3.56
C THR A 220 -15.87 15.46 3.19
N ASP A 221 -14.77 15.66 2.47
CA ASP A 221 -14.42 17.00 2.01
C ASP A 221 -15.45 17.57 1.01
N THR A 222 -15.35 18.87 0.74
CA THR A 222 -16.32 19.60 -0.09
C THR A 222 -16.38 19.10 -1.53
N THR A 223 -15.34 18.44 -2.05
CA THR A 223 -15.36 17.86 -3.40
C THR A 223 -15.85 16.42 -3.43
N GLY A 224 -16.07 15.77 -2.28
CA GLY A 224 -16.44 14.36 -2.22
C GLY A 224 -15.32 13.35 -2.50
N GLN A 225 -14.05 13.77 -2.49
CA GLN A 225 -12.91 12.92 -2.88
C GLN A 225 -12.07 12.43 -1.70
N LEU A 226 -12.18 13.07 -0.53
CA LEU A 226 -11.48 12.68 0.68
C LEU A 226 -12.50 12.27 1.74
N ALA A 227 -12.43 11.01 2.17
CA ALA A 227 -13.11 10.52 3.36
C ALA A 227 -12.17 10.63 4.56
N ILE A 228 -12.65 11.24 5.64
CA ILE A 228 -11.84 11.62 6.79
C ILE A 228 -12.47 11.05 8.05
N MET A 229 -11.68 10.34 8.85
CA MET A 229 -12.02 9.98 10.23
C MET A 229 -11.08 10.74 11.17
N HIS A 230 -11.64 11.61 12.01
CA HIS A 230 -10.89 12.42 12.98
C HIS A 230 -11.19 11.93 14.40
N ALA A 231 -10.13 11.64 15.16
CA ALA A 231 -10.20 11.12 16.51
C ALA A 231 -9.63 12.14 17.53
N THR A 232 -10.40 12.44 18.58
CA THR A 232 -10.00 13.35 19.66
C THR A 232 -10.13 12.70 21.04
N ASP A 233 -9.20 13.00 21.96
CA ASP A 233 -9.26 12.48 23.33
C ASP A 233 -10.48 13.04 24.05
N THR A 234 -11.31 12.18 24.64
CA THR A 234 -12.54 12.60 25.33
C THR A 234 -12.28 13.50 26.54
N ARG A 235 -11.07 13.50 27.10
CA ARG A 235 -10.74 14.20 28.35
C ARG A 235 -10.29 15.63 28.12
N ASN A 236 -9.52 15.89 27.06
CA ASN A 236 -8.92 17.20 26.82
C ASN A 236 -9.20 17.76 25.41
N GLY A 237 -9.90 17.01 24.55
CA GLY A 237 -10.26 17.45 23.20
C GLY A 237 -9.11 17.49 22.20
N GLN A 238 -7.88 17.12 22.58
CA GLN A 238 -6.74 17.10 21.67
C GLN A 238 -6.90 16.01 20.61
N THR A 239 -6.46 16.29 19.38
CA THR A 239 -6.42 15.28 18.31
C THR A 239 -5.48 14.14 18.68
N LEU A 240 -6.01 12.92 18.64
CA LEU A 240 -5.23 11.69 18.70
C LEU A 240 -4.61 11.38 17.34
N GLY A 241 -5.43 11.53 16.29
CA GLY A 241 -4.99 11.34 14.90
C GLY A 241 -6.14 11.46 13.91
N THR A 242 -5.78 11.37 12.64
CA THR A 242 -6.70 11.53 11.51
C THR A 242 -6.40 10.44 10.48
N LEU A 243 -7.41 9.70 10.05
CA LEU A 243 -7.33 8.85 8.87
C LEU A 243 -7.89 9.63 7.68
N VAL A 244 -7.10 9.77 6.62
CA VAL A 244 -7.48 10.41 5.35
C VAL A 244 -7.41 9.37 4.26
N VAL A 245 -8.53 9.14 3.58
CA VAL A 245 -8.66 8.18 2.48
C VAL A 245 -9.10 8.93 1.23
N GLY A 246 -8.36 8.79 0.13
CA GLY A 246 -8.69 9.48 -1.11
C GLY A 246 -8.01 8.90 -2.34
N ASP A 247 -8.58 9.19 -3.51
CA ASP A 247 -8.09 8.75 -4.83
C ASP A 247 -6.89 9.58 -5.28
N TYR A 248 -5.78 9.41 -4.57
CA TYR A 248 -4.52 10.07 -4.88
C TYR A 248 -3.39 9.05 -4.78
N THR A 249 -2.62 8.93 -5.86
CA THR A 249 -1.45 8.07 -5.95
C THR A 249 -0.18 8.92 -5.80
N PRO A 250 0.73 8.62 -4.86
CA PRO A 250 2.02 9.31 -4.68
C PRO A 250 2.95 9.07 -5.89
N GLN A 251 2.75 9.86 -6.95
CA GLN A 251 3.47 9.76 -8.22
C GLN A 251 3.76 11.14 -8.87
N THR A 252 3.70 12.22 -8.10
CA THR A 252 3.85 13.61 -8.59
C THR A 252 5.22 13.86 -9.22
N LEU A 253 6.26 13.18 -8.72
CA LEU A 253 7.65 13.32 -9.15
C LEU A 253 8.00 12.50 -10.40
N TRP A 254 7.13 11.56 -10.79
CA TRP A 254 7.29 10.72 -11.96
C TRP A 254 8.65 9.97 -12.03
N LYS A 255 9.01 9.47 -13.22
CA LYS A 255 10.11 8.50 -13.38
C LYS A 255 11.53 9.06 -13.27
N LYS A 256 11.73 10.37 -13.45
CA LYS A 256 13.07 10.99 -13.44
C LYS A 256 13.62 11.26 -12.05
N ASN A 257 12.77 11.25 -11.03
CA ASN A 257 13.22 11.37 -9.66
C ASN A 257 13.97 10.11 -9.22
N LEU A 258 15.11 10.31 -8.54
CA LEU A 258 15.96 9.27 -7.97
C LEU A 258 16.02 9.35 -6.44
N PHE A 259 15.25 10.23 -5.80
CA PHE A 259 15.25 10.39 -4.35
C PHE A 259 14.06 9.68 -3.72
N ILE A 260 14.31 8.94 -2.64
CA ILE A 260 13.27 8.35 -1.82
C ILE A 260 12.48 9.46 -1.13
N THR A 261 11.16 9.35 -1.15
CA THR A 261 10.21 10.34 -0.63
C THR A 261 8.82 9.73 -0.50
N SER A 262 8.01 10.23 0.43
CA SER A 262 6.57 9.93 0.50
C SER A 262 5.73 10.79 -0.46
N ASP A 263 6.36 11.56 -1.35
CA ASP A 263 5.74 12.43 -2.34
C ASP A 263 4.75 13.40 -1.66
N PHE A 264 3.59 13.72 -2.25
CA PHE A 264 2.63 14.65 -1.64
C PHE A 264 2.12 14.17 -0.25
N ALA A 265 2.18 12.85 0.02
CA ALA A 265 1.69 12.30 1.28
C ALA A 265 2.56 12.75 2.47
N HIS A 266 3.85 13.03 2.24
CA HIS A 266 4.70 13.69 3.23
C HIS A 266 4.09 15.01 3.69
N TYR A 267 3.84 15.89 2.71
CA TYR A 267 3.37 17.25 2.94
C TYR A 267 1.93 17.31 3.45
N LEU A 268 1.04 16.45 2.95
CA LEU A 268 -0.32 16.28 3.49
C LEU A 268 -0.27 16.06 5.01
N ARG A 269 0.54 15.08 5.45
CA ARG A 269 0.65 14.74 6.86
C ARG A 269 1.30 15.87 7.65
N GLU A 270 2.39 16.45 7.17
CA GLU A 270 3.06 17.55 7.84
C GLU A 270 2.11 18.76 8.07
N TYR A 271 1.38 19.16 7.03
CA TYR A 271 0.45 20.28 7.13
C TYR A 271 -0.80 19.96 7.96
N THR A 272 -1.34 18.74 7.89
CA THR A 272 -2.46 18.33 8.76
C THR A 272 -2.05 18.23 10.23
N GLU A 273 -0.85 17.71 10.53
CA GLU A 273 -0.37 17.51 11.90
C GLU A 273 0.11 18.82 12.53
N LYS A 274 0.99 19.57 11.84
CA LYS A 274 1.70 20.73 12.41
C LYS A 274 1.09 22.07 12.01
N GLY A 275 0.31 22.10 10.93
CA GLY A 275 -0.25 23.32 10.36
C GLY A 275 0.49 23.80 9.13
N ILE A 276 -0.14 24.73 8.44
CA ILE A 276 0.32 25.28 7.17
C ILE A 276 1.16 26.52 7.45
N TYR A 277 2.43 26.45 7.07
CA TYR A 277 3.37 27.55 7.13
C TYR A 277 3.73 28.01 5.73
N SER A 278 3.77 29.33 5.53
CA SER A 278 4.21 29.93 4.27
C SER A 278 5.37 30.90 4.55
N PRO A 279 6.47 30.83 3.77
CA PRO A 279 7.56 31.81 3.86
C PRO A 279 7.03 33.24 3.77
N GLY A 280 7.42 34.10 4.71
CA GLY A 280 7.00 35.50 4.77
C GLY A 280 5.64 35.76 5.44
N LEU A 281 4.74 34.77 5.50
CA LEU A 281 3.44 34.90 6.20
C LEU A 281 3.43 34.21 7.58
N GLY A 282 4.37 33.31 7.84
CA GLY A 282 4.39 32.53 9.08
C GLY A 282 3.32 31.44 9.08
N LEU A 283 2.68 31.21 10.22
CA LEU A 283 1.59 30.25 10.36
C LEU A 283 0.33 30.80 9.68
N VAL A 284 -0.09 30.17 8.59
CA VAL A 284 -1.30 30.54 7.84
C VAL A 284 -2.52 29.85 8.43
N GLU A 285 -2.39 28.58 8.77
CA GLU A 285 -3.49 27.80 9.31
C GLU A 285 -2.95 26.78 10.33
N PRO A 286 -3.46 26.72 11.59
CA PRO A 286 -2.97 25.75 12.56
C PRO A 286 -3.25 24.31 12.12
N GLY A 287 -2.43 23.36 12.56
CA GLY A 287 -2.68 21.94 12.34
C GLY A 287 -3.81 21.40 13.23
N LEU A 288 -4.18 20.14 13.04
CA LEU A 288 -5.04 19.40 13.96
C LEU A 288 -4.24 18.83 15.14
N GLY A 289 -2.94 18.60 14.98
CA GLY A 289 -2.15 17.76 15.88
C GLY A 289 -2.39 16.27 15.64
N GLY A 290 -1.83 15.42 16.51
CA GLY A 290 -1.93 13.96 16.40
C GLY A 290 -1.13 13.38 15.23
N ILE A 291 -1.45 12.14 14.85
CA ILE A 291 -0.81 11.42 13.72
C ILE A 291 -1.81 11.31 12.56
N THR A 292 -1.38 11.70 11.37
CA THR A 292 -2.19 11.60 10.14
C THR A 292 -1.83 10.34 9.35
N VAL A 293 -2.77 9.40 9.25
CA VAL A 293 -2.66 8.19 8.43
C VAL A 293 -3.32 8.48 7.07
N PHE A 294 -2.53 8.47 5.99
CA PHE A 294 -3.06 8.58 4.63
C PHE A 294 -3.15 7.19 4.00
N VAL A 295 -4.30 6.86 3.39
CA VAL A 295 -4.51 5.62 2.61
C VAL A 295 -4.99 6.01 1.21
N SER A 296 -4.36 5.43 0.19
CA SER A 296 -4.85 5.60 -1.19
C SER A 296 -6.12 4.78 -1.36
N ALA A 297 -7.18 5.39 -1.90
CA ALA A 297 -8.38 4.68 -2.27
C ALA A 297 -8.12 3.83 -3.51
N ALA A 298 -8.70 2.63 -3.57
CA ALA A 298 -8.66 1.80 -4.77
C ALA A 298 -9.60 2.34 -5.85
N THR A 299 -9.42 3.59 -6.30
CA THR A 299 -10.29 4.20 -7.31
C THR A 299 -9.48 4.84 -8.44
N LYS A 300 -10.19 5.43 -9.39
CA LYS A 300 -10.02 5.33 -10.84
C LYS A 300 -8.86 6.13 -11.47
N SER A 301 -7.95 6.77 -10.73
CA SER A 301 -7.05 7.74 -11.37
C SER A 301 -5.94 7.08 -12.23
N THR A 302 -6.13 7.09 -13.56
CA THR A 302 -5.01 7.09 -14.52
C THR A 302 -4.50 8.51 -14.62
N LEU A 303 -3.26 8.77 -14.17
CA LEU A 303 -2.65 10.07 -14.41
C LEU A 303 -2.21 10.21 -15.87
N PRO A 304 -2.22 11.45 -16.41
CA PRO A 304 -1.61 11.72 -17.71
C PRO A 304 -0.10 11.42 -17.67
N PRO A 305 0.53 11.11 -18.82
CA PRO A 305 1.97 10.94 -18.91
C PRO A 305 2.73 12.12 -18.31
N ASN A 306 3.83 11.83 -17.59
CA ASN A 306 4.66 12.82 -16.90
C ASN A 306 3.91 13.65 -15.84
N ASP A 307 2.77 13.14 -15.34
CA ASP A 307 1.84 13.86 -14.46
C ASP A 307 1.68 15.33 -14.88
N GLN A 308 1.25 15.62 -16.10
CA GLN A 308 1.08 17.01 -16.59
C GLN A 308 -0.08 17.78 -15.94
N ARG A 309 -0.75 17.23 -14.91
CA ARG A 309 -1.84 17.93 -14.22
C ARG A 309 -1.33 19.22 -13.62
N GLU A 310 -2.05 20.31 -13.84
CA GLU A 310 -1.71 21.58 -13.21
C GLU A 310 -2.07 21.53 -11.73
N ILE A 311 -1.10 21.87 -10.87
CA ILE A 311 -1.30 22.04 -9.43
C ILE A 311 -0.96 23.49 -9.09
N ILE A 312 -1.93 24.22 -8.53
CA ILE A 312 -1.77 25.61 -8.14
C ILE A 312 -1.56 25.68 -6.64
N ASN A 313 -0.47 26.29 -6.19
CA ASN A 313 -0.26 26.54 -4.77
C ASN A 313 -1.34 27.54 -4.28
N PRO A 314 -2.20 27.13 -3.32
CA PRO A 314 -3.34 27.94 -2.90
C PRO A 314 -2.97 29.22 -2.13
N ILE A 315 -1.71 29.35 -1.71
CA ILE A 315 -1.21 30.52 -0.96
C ILE A 315 -0.44 31.46 -1.88
N THR A 316 0.47 30.94 -2.70
CA THR A 316 1.32 31.76 -3.56
C THR A 316 0.74 31.99 -4.95
N ALA A 317 -0.36 31.32 -5.30
CA ALA A 317 -0.95 31.25 -6.64
C ALA A 317 0.00 30.74 -7.74
N GLN A 318 1.16 30.18 -7.36
CA GLN A 318 2.12 29.63 -8.30
C GLN A 318 1.62 28.31 -8.90
N SER A 319 1.65 28.20 -10.22
CA SER A 319 1.27 27.00 -10.96
C SER A 319 2.47 26.07 -11.19
N TYR A 320 2.24 24.77 -11.04
CA TYR A 320 3.19 23.70 -11.28
C TYR A 320 2.59 22.65 -12.23
N THR A 321 3.14 22.55 -13.43
CA THR A 321 2.72 21.58 -14.46
C THR A 321 3.73 20.45 -14.64
N THR A 322 5.00 20.68 -14.32
CA THR A 322 6.08 19.69 -14.43
C THR A 322 6.32 18.94 -13.12
N PRO A 323 6.76 17.67 -13.16
CA PRO A 323 7.15 16.92 -11.96
C PRO A 323 8.25 17.64 -11.16
N SER A 324 7.97 17.94 -9.89
CA SER A 324 8.94 18.55 -8.97
C SER A 324 8.51 18.36 -7.51
N PHE A 325 9.45 18.58 -6.58
CA PHE A 325 9.14 18.53 -5.14
C PHE A 325 8.19 19.66 -4.73
N GLU A 326 8.29 20.81 -5.38
CA GLU A 326 7.39 21.94 -5.18
C GLU A 326 5.97 21.61 -5.61
N LYS A 327 5.81 20.84 -6.71
CA LYS A 327 4.51 20.33 -7.14
C LYS A 327 3.92 19.35 -6.13
N ALA A 328 4.72 18.40 -5.65
CA ALA A 328 4.30 17.45 -4.59
C ALA A 328 3.90 18.19 -3.31
N ARG A 329 4.66 19.24 -2.93
CA ARG A 329 4.34 20.12 -1.80
C ARG A 329 3.05 20.88 -2.00
N ALA A 330 2.84 21.47 -3.18
CA ALA A 330 1.63 22.21 -3.50
C ALA A 330 0.40 21.30 -3.47
N LEU A 331 0.50 20.06 -3.98
CA LEU A 331 -0.59 19.07 -3.90
C LEU A 331 -0.86 18.68 -2.45
N GLY A 332 0.17 18.34 -1.67
CA GLY A 332 0.01 18.00 -0.25
C GLY A 332 -0.62 19.14 0.56
N LEU A 333 -0.26 20.39 0.24
CA LEU A 333 -0.87 21.59 0.81
C LEU A 333 -2.36 21.71 0.48
N GLN A 334 -2.75 21.55 -0.79
CA GLN A 334 -4.16 21.59 -1.21
C GLN A 334 -5.00 20.54 -0.49
N LEU A 335 -4.47 19.31 -0.38
CA LEU A 335 -5.16 18.21 0.29
C LEU A 335 -5.27 18.47 1.81
N ALA A 336 -4.19 18.97 2.44
CA ALA A 336 -4.22 19.31 3.85
C ALA A 336 -5.24 20.42 4.15
N GLN A 337 -5.31 21.48 3.34
CA GLN A 337 -6.32 22.53 3.50
C GLN A 337 -7.74 21.97 3.44
N ARG A 338 -8.01 21.07 2.49
CA ARG A 338 -9.33 20.41 2.38
C ARG A 338 -9.66 19.57 3.61
N VAL A 339 -8.69 18.85 4.16
CA VAL A 339 -8.85 18.09 5.41
C VAL A 339 -9.14 19.03 6.60
N LEU A 340 -8.32 20.08 6.77
CA LEU A 340 -8.47 21.07 7.84
C LEU A 340 -9.84 21.76 7.77
N GLN A 341 -10.22 22.20 6.58
CA GLN A 341 -11.49 22.84 6.32
C GLN A 341 -12.67 21.91 6.64
N ALA A 342 -12.66 20.68 6.12
CA ALA A 342 -13.73 19.71 6.31
C ALA A 342 -13.95 19.42 7.81
N VAL A 343 -12.87 19.12 8.55
CA VAL A 343 -12.95 18.81 9.98
C VAL A 343 -13.43 19.99 10.83
N ARG A 344 -13.06 21.22 10.46
CA ARG A 344 -13.43 22.44 11.21
C ARG A 344 -14.84 22.92 10.93
N GLN A 345 -15.32 22.73 9.70
CA GLN A 345 -16.66 23.13 9.29
C GLN A 345 -17.72 22.09 9.66
N ASP A 346 -17.31 20.87 10.02
CA ASP A 346 -18.22 19.84 10.48
C ASP A 346 -18.87 20.23 11.82
N THR A 347 -20.20 20.26 11.81
CA THR A 347 -21.06 20.56 12.97
C THR A 347 -21.84 19.36 13.45
N LEU A 348 -21.65 18.19 12.81
CA LEU A 348 -22.41 16.99 13.10
C LEU A 348 -22.02 16.38 14.46
N PRO A 349 -22.96 15.65 15.09
CA PRO A 349 -22.69 14.98 16.35
C PRO A 349 -21.53 14.00 16.23
N SER A 350 -20.61 14.08 17.18
CA SER A 350 -19.48 13.17 17.26
C SER A 350 -19.83 11.86 17.96
N THR A 351 -19.29 10.74 17.49
CA THR A 351 -19.56 9.40 18.03
C THR A 351 -18.58 9.08 19.17
N ARG A 352 -19.10 8.77 20.36
CA ARG A 352 -18.28 8.37 21.54
C ARG A 352 -18.33 6.87 21.84
N GLN A 353 -19.33 6.20 21.30
CA GLN A 353 -19.61 4.79 21.50
C GLN A 353 -20.08 4.22 20.16
N ALA A 354 -19.37 3.21 19.67
CA ALA A 354 -19.71 2.48 18.46
C ALA A 354 -19.17 1.06 18.59
N GLY A 355 -19.93 0.07 18.14
CA GLY A 355 -19.46 -1.31 18.02
C GLY A 355 -18.79 -1.53 16.66
N ILE A 356 -17.77 -2.37 16.63
CA ILE A 356 -17.14 -2.83 15.40
C ILE A 356 -17.90 -4.05 14.88
N ALA A 357 -18.51 -3.95 13.71
CA ALA A 357 -18.92 -5.12 12.94
C ALA A 357 -17.83 -5.44 11.93
N LEU A 358 -17.35 -6.68 11.87
CA LEU A 358 -16.23 -7.08 11.03
C LEU A 358 -16.56 -8.34 10.24
N ARG A 359 -16.18 -8.32 8.97
CA ARG A 359 -16.24 -9.45 8.04
C ARG A 359 -14.89 -9.53 7.35
N ALA A 360 -14.21 -10.66 7.44
CA ALA A 360 -12.98 -10.87 6.71
C ALA A 360 -12.92 -12.30 6.16
N LYS A 361 -12.43 -12.44 4.93
CA LYS A 361 -12.40 -13.73 4.25
C LYS A 361 -11.16 -13.84 3.36
N SER A 362 -10.45 -14.96 3.47
CA SER A 362 -9.44 -15.35 2.49
C SER A 362 -10.09 -16.09 1.32
N PHE A 363 -9.55 -15.90 0.13
CA PHE A 363 -10.00 -16.57 -1.09
C PHE A 363 -8.81 -16.85 -2.00
N ASP A 364 -8.96 -17.82 -2.89
CA ASP A 364 -7.94 -18.17 -3.88
C ASP A 364 -8.21 -17.46 -5.21
N VAL A 365 -7.15 -16.92 -5.79
CA VAL A 365 -7.16 -16.15 -7.03
C VAL A 365 -6.38 -16.92 -8.09
N PRO A 366 -6.99 -17.26 -9.24
CA PRO A 366 -6.27 -17.91 -10.32
C PRO A 366 -5.25 -16.95 -10.94
N VAL A 367 -4.06 -17.46 -11.28
CA VAL A 367 -2.99 -16.72 -11.97
C VAL A 367 -2.92 -17.16 -13.42
N GLN A 368 -3.40 -16.32 -14.34
CA GLN A 368 -3.33 -16.61 -15.78
C GLN A 368 -2.07 -16.00 -16.44
N SER A 369 -1.48 -14.97 -15.82
CA SER A 369 -0.32 -14.29 -16.37
C SER A 369 0.89 -15.24 -16.46
N LYS A 370 1.28 -15.61 -17.68
CA LYS A 370 2.45 -16.46 -17.93
C LYS A 370 3.74 -15.80 -17.45
N SER A 371 3.86 -14.47 -17.61
CA SER A 371 5.02 -13.71 -17.15
C SER A 371 5.11 -13.69 -15.63
N PHE A 372 3.98 -13.52 -14.93
CA PHE A 372 3.96 -13.60 -13.46
C PHE A 372 4.36 -15.01 -12.99
N ARG A 373 3.78 -16.06 -13.59
CA ARG A 373 4.14 -17.46 -13.26
C ARG A 373 5.61 -17.76 -13.49
N ALA A 374 6.17 -17.24 -14.59
CA ALA A 374 7.60 -17.34 -14.85
C ALA A 374 8.42 -16.55 -13.82
N GLY A 375 7.99 -15.35 -13.43
CA GLY A 375 8.62 -14.54 -12.38
C GLY A 375 8.66 -15.27 -11.04
N VAL A 376 7.56 -15.93 -10.64
CA VAL A 376 7.53 -16.78 -9.45
C VAL A 376 8.47 -17.98 -9.60
N ALA A 377 8.41 -18.70 -10.71
CA ALA A 377 9.27 -19.87 -10.95
C ALA A 377 10.77 -19.51 -10.89
N LEU A 378 11.14 -18.33 -11.39
CA LEU A 378 12.51 -17.81 -11.37
C LEU A 378 12.91 -17.16 -10.04
N GLY A 379 11.98 -16.98 -9.10
CA GLY A 379 12.24 -16.33 -7.80
C GLY A 379 12.39 -14.81 -7.88
N VAL A 380 11.91 -14.18 -8.96
CA VAL A 380 11.84 -12.71 -9.11
C VAL A 380 10.76 -12.13 -8.21
N VAL A 381 9.62 -12.82 -8.14
CA VAL A 381 8.46 -12.47 -7.33
C VAL A 381 8.30 -13.50 -6.23
N GLU A 382 8.29 -13.05 -4.97
CA GLU A 382 8.16 -13.91 -3.79
C GLU A 382 6.70 -14.26 -3.45
N ALA A 383 5.92 -14.69 -4.45
CA ALA A 383 4.56 -15.18 -4.26
C ALA A 383 4.55 -16.70 -3.99
N GLY A 384 3.51 -17.20 -3.31
CA GLY A 384 3.33 -18.62 -2.99
C GLY A 384 1.98 -19.14 -3.46
N TYR A 385 1.98 -20.29 -4.12
CA TYR A 385 0.78 -20.92 -4.64
C TYR A 385 0.11 -21.80 -3.59
N THR A 386 -1.19 -21.59 -3.32
CA THR A 386 -2.00 -22.47 -2.46
C THR A 386 -2.30 -23.79 -3.13
N SER A 387 -2.53 -23.73 -4.44
CA SER A 387 -2.57 -24.86 -5.35
C SER A 387 -2.00 -24.41 -6.70
N TRP A 388 -1.65 -25.34 -7.58
CA TRP A 388 -0.97 -25.01 -8.83
C TRP A 388 -1.70 -23.92 -9.64
N GLY A 389 -1.09 -22.73 -9.72
CA GLY A 389 -1.65 -21.59 -10.44
C GLY A 389 -2.68 -20.75 -9.67
N TYR A 390 -2.82 -20.93 -8.35
CA TYR A 390 -3.70 -20.12 -7.50
C TYR A 390 -2.92 -19.45 -6.36
N LEU A 391 -3.17 -18.17 -6.13
CA LEU A 391 -2.61 -17.41 -5.01
C LEU A 391 -3.68 -17.15 -3.96
N ARG A 392 -3.31 -17.17 -2.68
CA ARG A 392 -4.20 -16.69 -1.63
C ARG A 392 -4.20 -15.18 -1.61
N SER A 393 -5.39 -14.60 -1.49
CA SER A 393 -5.59 -13.21 -1.10
C SER A 393 -6.67 -13.13 -0.03
N GLU A 394 -7.00 -11.92 0.41
CA GLU A 394 -8.07 -11.69 1.37
C GLU A 394 -8.70 -10.31 1.22
N ALA A 395 -9.93 -10.21 1.73
CA ALA A 395 -10.67 -8.97 1.77
C ALA A 395 -11.29 -8.78 3.16
N THR A 396 -11.48 -7.53 3.53
CA THR A 396 -12.09 -7.17 4.82
C THR A 396 -13.11 -6.07 4.61
N ALA A 397 -14.27 -6.19 5.26
CA ALA A 397 -15.24 -5.12 5.36
C ALA A 397 -15.63 -4.95 6.83
N PHE A 398 -15.78 -3.71 7.29
CA PHE A 398 -16.20 -3.44 8.66
C PHE A 398 -17.03 -2.16 8.75
N SER A 399 -17.83 -2.03 9.81
CA SER A 399 -18.55 -0.81 10.14
C SER A 399 -18.15 -0.30 11.52
N LEU A 400 -18.18 1.02 11.68
CA LEU A 400 -17.88 1.72 12.93
C LEU A 400 -18.79 2.96 13.02
N GLY A 401 -19.86 2.86 13.82
CA GLY A 401 -20.90 3.90 13.89
C GLY A 401 -21.56 4.09 12.51
N ASP A 402 -21.63 5.34 12.05
CA ASP A 402 -22.19 5.72 10.74
C ASP A 402 -21.27 5.43 9.52
N ALA A 403 -20.05 4.97 9.77
CA ALA A 403 -19.05 4.72 8.74
C ALA A 403 -18.95 3.24 8.39
N SER A 404 -18.68 2.97 7.11
CA SER A 404 -18.39 1.64 6.60
C SER A 404 -17.13 1.64 5.77
N PHE A 405 -16.37 0.58 5.90
CA PHE A 405 -15.05 0.43 5.34
C PHE A 405 -14.98 -0.86 4.53
N ILE A 406 -14.31 -0.79 3.39
CA ILE A 406 -13.90 -1.96 2.64
C ILE A 406 -12.42 -1.87 2.31
N ALA A 407 -11.68 -2.91 2.68
CA ALA A 407 -10.28 -3.11 2.37
C ALA A 407 -10.18 -3.96 1.12
N VAL A 408 -9.63 -3.36 0.05
CA VAL A 408 -9.54 -3.98 -1.26
C VAL A 408 -8.07 -4.33 -1.56
N PRO A 409 -7.75 -5.59 -1.88
CA PRO A 409 -6.40 -6.06 -2.20
C PRO A 409 -5.89 -5.60 -3.57
N ALA A 410 -6.27 -4.42 -4.05
CA ALA A 410 -5.94 -3.93 -5.40
C ALA A 410 -5.76 -2.41 -5.45
N ALA A 411 -4.98 -1.94 -6.41
CA ALA A 411 -4.76 -0.51 -6.68
C ALA A 411 -5.99 0.16 -7.32
N ARG A 412 -6.83 -0.61 -8.02
CA ARG A 412 -8.07 -0.12 -8.62
C ARG A 412 -9.22 -1.06 -8.37
N TYR A 413 -10.32 -0.49 -7.93
CA TYR A 413 -11.63 -1.10 -7.79
C TYR A 413 -12.64 -0.14 -8.44
N PRO A 414 -13.48 -0.60 -9.37
CA PRO A 414 -14.50 0.27 -9.92
C PRO A 414 -15.46 0.68 -8.80
N LEU A 415 -15.47 1.96 -8.45
CA LEU A 415 -16.58 2.59 -7.76
C LEU A 415 -17.28 3.49 -8.78
N GLY A 416 -18.50 3.11 -9.18
CA GLY A 416 -19.35 3.89 -10.08
C GLY A 416 -19.92 3.09 -11.25
N ALA A 417 -21.13 3.53 -11.69
CA ALA A 417 -22.02 3.07 -12.78
C ALA A 417 -22.17 1.57 -13.07
N SER A 418 -21.07 0.82 -13.22
CA SER A 418 -21.05 -0.64 -13.42
C SER A 418 -20.78 -1.44 -12.14
N ALA A 419 -20.15 -0.86 -11.12
CA ALA A 419 -20.10 -1.44 -9.77
C ALA A 419 -21.29 -0.93 -8.94
N LYS A 420 -22.22 -1.82 -8.62
CA LYS A 420 -23.59 -1.44 -8.22
C LYS A 420 -23.75 -0.87 -6.80
N THR A 421 -22.74 -0.87 -5.93
CA THR A 421 -22.92 -0.32 -4.57
C THR A 421 -21.60 0.04 -3.88
N PRO A 422 -21.36 1.31 -3.47
CA PRO A 422 -20.35 1.63 -2.47
C PRO A 422 -20.65 0.92 -1.14
N PRO A 423 -19.71 0.90 -0.16
CA PRO A 423 -20.02 0.40 1.17
C PRO A 423 -21.30 1.06 1.71
N PRO A 424 -22.24 0.30 2.30
CA PRO A 424 -23.48 0.85 2.80
C PRO A 424 -23.19 1.76 4.01
N GLY A 425 -23.85 2.90 4.15
CA GLY A 425 -23.63 3.81 5.28
C GLY A 425 -23.54 5.26 4.86
N LYS A 426 -23.44 6.16 5.85
CA LYS A 426 -23.36 7.61 5.60
C LYS A 426 -21.97 8.02 5.15
N TYR A 427 -20.93 7.35 5.64
CA TYR A 427 -19.53 7.64 5.32
C TYR A 427 -18.80 6.39 4.81
N PRO A 428 -18.72 6.20 3.47
CA PRO A 428 -18.01 5.08 2.88
C PRO A 428 -16.50 5.34 2.79
N PHE A 429 -15.70 4.36 3.21
CA PHE A 429 -14.25 4.35 3.10
C PHE A 429 -13.81 3.15 2.27
N VAL A 430 -12.95 3.39 1.27
CA VAL A 430 -12.35 2.33 0.46
C VAL A 430 -10.85 2.37 0.64
N LEU A 431 -10.32 1.40 1.35
CA LEU A 431 -8.89 1.26 1.63
C LEU A 431 -8.28 0.43 0.51
N GLY A 432 -7.51 1.06 -0.37
CA GLY A 432 -6.84 0.37 -1.48
C GLY A 432 -5.54 -0.29 -1.06
N LEU A 433 -5.08 -1.23 -1.90
CA LEU A 433 -3.85 -2.00 -1.69
C LEU A 433 -3.76 -2.59 -0.28
N ALA A 434 -4.91 -3.07 0.19
CA ALA A 434 -5.10 -3.53 1.55
C ALA A 434 -4.98 -5.04 1.61
N ASN A 435 -4.06 -5.53 2.45
CA ASN A 435 -3.77 -6.94 2.71
C ASN A 435 -3.24 -7.77 1.52
N ASP A 436 -3.05 -7.15 0.36
CA ASP A 436 -2.36 -7.69 -0.81
C ASP A 436 -2.19 -6.58 -1.87
N ASP A 437 -1.40 -6.89 -2.91
CA ASP A 437 -1.35 -6.12 -4.16
C ASP A 437 -1.62 -7.06 -5.35
N LEU A 438 -2.90 -7.14 -5.72
CA LEU A 438 -3.40 -7.78 -6.93
C LEU A 438 -3.36 -6.82 -8.14
N GLY A 439 -2.57 -5.76 -8.12
CA GLY A 439 -2.45 -4.82 -9.24
C GLY A 439 -3.75 -4.11 -9.60
N TYR A 440 -4.03 -3.99 -10.91
CA TYR A 440 -5.20 -3.30 -11.44
C TYR A 440 -6.34 -4.25 -11.81
N LEU A 441 -7.53 -4.03 -11.24
CA LEU A 441 -8.77 -4.63 -11.73
C LEU A 441 -9.32 -3.75 -12.87
N MET A 442 -9.60 -4.32 -14.05
CA MET A 442 -10.15 -3.57 -15.18
C MET A 442 -11.36 -4.30 -15.79
N PHE A 443 -12.53 -3.65 -15.73
CA PHE A 443 -13.70 -4.01 -16.53
C PHE A 443 -13.76 -3.10 -17.77
N GLY A 444 -13.90 -3.66 -18.98
CA GLY A 444 -14.09 -2.87 -20.20
C GLY A 444 -15.46 -2.17 -20.27
N PRO A 445 -15.68 -1.31 -21.28
CA PRO A 445 -16.95 -0.58 -21.50
C PRO A 445 -18.17 -1.50 -21.64
N ASP A 446 -17.92 -2.74 -22.03
CA ASP A 446 -18.83 -3.85 -22.27
C ASP A 446 -18.55 -5.04 -21.32
N GLY A 447 -17.81 -4.80 -20.23
CA GLY A 447 -17.47 -5.82 -19.23
C GLY A 447 -16.33 -6.78 -19.64
N ALA A 448 -15.66 -6.55 -20.77
CA ALA A 448 -14.55 -7.38 -21.24
C ALA A 448 -13.16 -6.77 -20.91
N PRO A 449 -12.18 -7.56 -20.44
CA PRO A 449 -10.88 -7.11 -19.93
C PRO A 449 -9.90 -6.69 -21.04
N PHE A 450 -9.30 -5.49 -20.93
CA PHE A 450 -8.16 -5.01 -21.73
C PHE A 450 -6.96 -4.66 -20.81
N ALA A 451 -5.74 -4.87 -21.32
CA ALA A 451 -4.55 -5.17 -20.53
C ALA A 451 -3.74 -3.97 -20.01
N GLN A 452 -3.33 -4.04 -18.73
CA GLN A 452 -1.95 -3.79 -18.25
C GLN A 452 -1.66 -4.76 -17.09
N HIS A 453 -1.24 -5.94 -17.52
CA HIS A 453 -0.86 -7.16 -16.82
C HIS A 453 -0.43 -7.00 -15.35
N GLN A 454 -1.27 -7.47 -14.42
CA GLN A 454 -0.80 -8.31 -13.31
C GLN A 454 -1.88 -9.20 -12.69
N VAL A 455 -3.18 -8.94 -12.92
CA VAL A 455 -4.26 -9.82 -12.43
C VAL A 455 -5.30 -10.17 -13.50
N PRO A 456 -5.74 -11.45 -13.55
CA PRO A 456 -6.62 -11.92 -14.61
C PRO A 456 -8.11 -11.61 -14.39
N PRO A 457 -8.92 -11.61 -15.44
CA PRO A 457 -10.35 -11.26 -15.38
C PRO A 457 -11.21 -12.17 -14.49
N ALA A 458 -10.80 -13.42 -14.29
CA ALA A 458 -11.47 -14.35 -13.39
C ALA A 458 -11.19 -14.05 -11.90
N ALA A 459 -10.05 -13.41 -11.60
CA ALA A 459 -9.77 -12.87 -10.28
C ALA A 459 -10.72 -11.72 -9.95
N ASP A 460 -11.03 -10.89 -10.95
CA ASP A 460 -11.91 -9.73 -10.80
C ASP A 460 -13.32 -10.17 -10.38
N ALA A 461 -13.85 -11.25 -10.95
CA ALA A 461 -15.16 -11.81 -10.58
C ALA A 461 -15.17 -12.39 -9.15
N GLN A 462 -14.19 -13.26 -8.82
CA GLN A 462 -14.11 -13.87 -7.48
C GLN A 462 -13.90 -12.82 -6.39
N LEU A 463 -13.03 -11.83 -6.64
CA LEU A 463 -12.81 -10.73 -5.72
C LEU A 463 -14.06 -9.86 -5.59
N TYR A 464 -14.69 -9.48 -6.70
CA TYR A 464 -15.92 -8.69 -6.68
C TYR A 464 -17.04 -9.39 -5.90
N GLU A 465 -17.30 -10.67 -6.17
CA GLU A 465 -18.29 -11.46 -5.44
C GLU A 465 -17.96 -11.52 -3.95
N THR A 466 -16.69 -11.78 -3.60
CA THR A 466 -16.25 -11.79 -2.21
C THR A 466 -16.49 -10.44 -1.53
N LEU A 467 -16.14 -9.32 -2.17
CA LEU A 467 -16.35 -7.98 -1.64
C LEU A 467 -17.84 -7.67 -1.47
N GLN A 468 -18.68 -8.04 -2.44
CA GLN A 468 -20.14 -7.86 -2.35
C GLN A 468 -20.75 -8.70 -1.22
N ASP A 469 -20.30 -9.95 -1.05
CA ASP A 469 -20.77 -10.83 0.02
C ASP A 469 -20.39 -10.29 1.39
N LEU A 470 -19.15 -9.81 1.55
CA LEU A 470 -18.71 -9.16 2.78
C LEU A 470 -19.58 -7.95 3.11
N LEU A 471 -19.80 -7.04 2.14
CA LEU A 471 -20.63 -5.85 2.34
C LEU A 471 -22.09 -6.18 2.65
N LYS A 472 -22.70 -7.14 1.95
CA LYS A 472 -24.09 -7.56 2.20
C LYS A 472 -24.27 -8.23 3.56
N SER A 473 -23.22 -8.90 4.06
CA SER A 473 -23.25 -9.58 5.34
C SER A 473 -23.00 -8.66 6.54
N LEU A 474 -22.57 -7.41 6.30
CA LEU A 474 -22.46 -6.41 7.36
C LEU A 474 -23.85 -5.95 7.79
N PRO A 475 -24.09 -5.79 9.10
CA PRO A 475 -25.28 -5.11 9.55
C PRO A 475 -25.27 -3.66 9.05
N ALA A 476 -26.46 -3.08 8.84
CA ALA A 476 -26.55 -1.67 8.50
C ALA A 476 -25.85 -0.82 9.58
N PRO A 477 -25.01 0.16 9.21
CA PRO A 477 -24.43 1.12 10.14
C PRO A 477 -25.54 1.79 10.97
N ARG A 478 -25.31 1.96 12.27
CA ARG A 478 -26.27 2.52 13.22
C ARG A 478 -25.61 3.51 14.17
#